data_AF-A0A1F3DLH2-F1
#
_entry.id   AF-A0A1F3DLH2-F1
#
_cell.length_a   1.000
_cell.length_b   1.000
_cell.length_c   1.000
_cell.angle_alpha   90.00
_cell.angle_beta   90.00
_cell.angle_gamma   90.00
#
_symmetry.space_group_name_H-M   'P 1'
#
loop_
_entity.id
_entity.type
_entity.pdbx_description
1 polymer ?
#
loop_
_entity_poly.entity_id
_entity_poly.type
_entity_poly.pdbx_seq_one_letter_code
_entity_poly.pdbx_strand_id
1 'polypeptide(L)'
;MIDYNIELAAETDELNETINYQSVFMLVKKEMAIKSKLLENVSKRIADSIKESFPKINQLKVKVSKINPPLGGQIQKVTLEYNC
;
A
#
# COMPACT_ATOMS: atom_id res chain seq x y z
N MET A 1 4.62 -0.04 4.24
CA MET A 1 5.95 0.59 4.40
C MET A 1 6.38 1.03 3.04
N ILE A 2 6.89 2.25 2.91
CA ILE A 2 7.43 2.80 1.67
C ILE A 2 8.85 3.24 2.01
N ASP A 3 9.82 2.74 1.25
CA ASP A 3 11.24 3.08 1.38
C ASP A 3 11.70 3.84 0.14
N TYR A 4 12.31 5.00 0.34
CA TYR A 4 12.82 5.91 -0.70
C TYR A 4 13.78 6.94 -0.09
N ASN A 5 14.58 7.62 -0.93
CA ASN A 5 15.45 8.70 -0.46
C ASN A 5 14.62 9.93 -0.03
N ILE A 6 14.81 10.37 1.23
CA ILE A 6 14.13 11.52 1.84
C ILE A 6 15.02 12.75 2.04
N GLU A 7 16.31 12.69 1.69
CA GLU A 7 17.31 13.74 1.98
C GLU A 7 16.88 15.08 1.38
N LEU A 8 16.54 15.10 0.08
CA LEU A 8 16.15 16.33 -0.60
C LEU A 8 14.90 16.97 0.02
N ALA A 9 13.88 16.16 0.34
CA ALA A 9 12.67 16.67 0.99
C ALA A 9 12.96 17.18 2.42
N ALA A 10 13.86 16.53 3.15
CA ALA A 10 14.27 16.95 4.49
C ALA A 10 15.11 18.25 4.47
N GLU A 11 15.90 18.48 3.42
CA GLU A 11 16.69 19.70 3.26
C GLU A 11 15.87 20.89 2.76
N THR A 12 14.92 20.65 1.86
CA THR A 12 14.16 21.71 1.18
C THR A 12 12.82 22.05 1.84
N ASP A 13 12.26 21.13 2.63
CA ASP A 13 10.89 21.19 3.17
C ASP A 13 9.80 21.32 2.07
N GLU A 14 10.13 20.90 0.84
CA GLU A 14 9.22 20.97 -0.30
C GLU A 14 8.37 19.70 -0.45
N LEU A 15 7.05 19.90 -0.44
CA LEU A 15 6.06 18.82 -0.60
C LEU A 15 6.18 18.06 -1.93
N ASN A 16 6.78 18.68 -2.95
CA ASN A 16 6.98 18.09 -4.26
C ASN A 16 8.16 17.09 -4.27
N GLU A 17 9.07 17.20 -3.30
CA GLU A 17 10.24 16.33 -3.21
C GLU A 17 9.99 15.04 -2.43
N THR A 18 8.89 15.00 -1.67
CA THR A 18 8.44 13.83 -0.90
C THR A 18 7.38 13.01 -1.63
N ILE A 19 7.11 11.80 -1.14
CA ILE A 19 5.95 11.01 -1.58
C ILE A 19 4.74 11.47 -0.77
N ASN A 20 3.78 12.10 -1.44
CA ASN A 20 2.55 12.56 -0.82
C ASN A 20 1.66 11.37 -0.40
N TYR A 21 1.52 11.18 0.91
CA TYR A 21 0.71 10.10 1.49
C TYR A 21 -0.79 10.22 1.19
N GLN A 22 -1.31 11.42 0.93
CA GLN A 22 -2.71 11.61 0.50
C GLN A 22 -2.92 11.01 -0.88
N SER A 23 -1.98 11.21 -1.81
CA SER A 23 -2.03 10.59 -3.14
C SER A 23 -1.97 9.07 -3.05
N VAL A 24 -1.09 8.53 -2.18
CA VAL A 24 -1.02 7.09 -1.89
C VAL A 24 -2.35 6.58 -1.34
N PHE A 25 -2.94 7.27 -0.37
CA PHE A 25 -4.22 6.89 0.23
C PHE A 25 -5.35 6.83 -0.81
N MET A 26 -5.47 7.86 -1.65
CA MET A 26 -6.51 7.91 -2.68
C MET A 26 -6.35 6.78 -3.71
N LEU A 27 -5.12 6.46 -4.08
CA LEU A 27 -4.82 5.35 -4.98
C LEU A 27 -5.16 4.00 -4.34
N VAL A 28 -4.76 3.76 -3.09
CA VAL A 28 -5.14 2.54 -2.35
C VAL A 28 -6.67 2.43 -2.22
N LYS A 29 -7.37 3.54 -1.93
CA LYS A 29 -8.83 3.57 -1.84
C LYS A 29 -9.49 3.16 -3.15
N LYS A 30 -8.95 3.63 -4.30
CA LYS A 30 -9.42 3.24 -5.63
C LYS A 30 -9.24 1.73 -5.86
N GLU A 31 -8.05 1.19 -5.58
CA GLU A 31 -7.77 -0.24 -5.78
C GLU A 31 -8.58 -1.16 -4.85
N MET A 32 -8.85 -0.72 -3.63
CA MET A 32 -9.69 -1.41 -2.65
C MET A 32 -11.18 -1.44 -3.03
N ALA A 33 -11.64 -0.49 -3.87
CA ALA A 33 -13.02 -0.48 -4.35
C ALA A 33 -13.30 -1.60 -5.38
N ILE A 34 -12.26 -2.17 -5.98
CA ILE A 34 -12.36 -3.25 -6.96
C ILE A 34 -12.46 -4.60 -6.23
N LYS A 35 -13.61 -5.29 -6.40
CA LYS A 35 -13.85 -6.60 -5.79
C LYS A 35 -12.76 -7.61 -6.19
N SER A 36 -12.26 -8.34 -5.20
CA SER A 36 -11.22 -9.36 -5.39
C SER A 36 -11.62 -10.63 -4.66
N LYS A 37 -11.30 -11.79 -5.25
CA LYS A 37 -11.54 -13.10 -4.63
C LYS A 37 -10.47 -13.45 -3.58
N LEU A 38 -9.26 -12.92 -3.75
CA LEU A 38 -8.05 -13.27 -3.01
C LEU A 38 -7.38 -12.01 -2.46
N LEU A 39 -6.73 -12.12 -1.29
CA LEU A 39 -5.99 -11.01 -0.67
C LEU A 39 -4.71 -10.70 -1.45
N GLU A 40 -4.10 -11.72 -2.04
CA GLU A 40 -2.93 -11.67 -2.91
C GLU A 40 -3.21 -10.77 -4.10
N ASN A 41 -4.39 -10.92 -4.71
CA ASN A 41 -4.75 -10.17 -5.91
C ASN A 41 -4.91 -8.67 -5.63
N VAL A 42 -5.62 -8.30 -4.56
CA VAL A 42 -5.75 -6.88 -4.18
C VAL A 42 -4.42 -6.30 -3.69
N SER A 43 -3.62 -7.06 -2.94
CA SER A 43 -2.31 -6.60 -2.45
C SER A 43 -1.34 -6.33 -3.60
N LYS A 44 -1.31 -7.22 -4.60
CA LYS A 44 -0.51 -7.04 -5.81
C LYS A 44 -0.95 -5.83 -6.63
N ARG A 45 -2.25 -5.64 -6.86
CA ARG A 45 -2.74 -4.46 -7.60
C ARG A 45 -2.35 -3.15 -6.91
N ILE A 46 -2.55 -3.07 -5.59
CA ILE A 46 -2.12 -1.91 -4.80
C ILE A 46 -0.62 -1.69 -4.96
N ALA A 47 0.19 -2.75 -4.85
CA ALA A 47 1.63 -2.64 -4.98
C ALA A 47 2.06 -2.15 -6.37
N ASP A 48 1.50 -2.73 -7.43
CA ASP A 48 1.79 -2.37 -8.82
C ASP A 48 1.40 -0.90 -9.09
N SER A 49 0.19 -0.49 -8.71
CA SER A 49 -0.28 0.89 -8.91
C SER A 49 0.54 1.92 -8.13
N ILE A 50 0.98 1.59 -6.91
CA ILE A 50 1.88 2.46 -6.13
C ILE A 50 3.23 2.58 -6.84
N LYS A 51 3.85 1.46 -7.25
CA LYS A 51 5.16 1.50 -7.91
C LYS A 51 5.12 2.24 -9.24
N GLU A 52 4.06 2.09 -10.01
CA GLU A 52 3.86 2.81 -11.28
C GLU A 52 3.70 4.31 -11.06
N SER A 53 2.96 4.72 -10.02
CA SER A 53 2.70 6.14 -9.73
C SER A 53 3.86 6.85 -9.03
N PHE A 54 4.71 6.11 -8.32
CA PHE A 54 5.79 6.64 -7.48
C PHE A 54 7.12 5.92 -7.77
N PRO A 55 7.78 6.25 -8.90
CA PRO A 55 9.03 5.60 -9.30
C PRO A 55 10.21 5.88 -8.35
N LYS A 56 10.09 6.86 -7.44
CA LYS A 56 11.08 7.13 -6.37
C LYS A 56 11.14 6.00 -5.32
N ILE A 57 10.17 5.08 -5.29
CA ILE A 57 10.10 4.00 -4.28
C ILE A 57 11.11 2.89 -4.60
N ASN A 58 11.99 2.61 -3.63
CA ASN A 58 12.96 1.51 -3.70
C ASN A 58 12.36 0.18 -3.23
N GLN A 59 11.66 0.20 -2.09
CA GLN A 59 10.99 -0.97 -1.53
C GLN A 59 9.58 -0.63 -1.06
N LEU A 60 8.67 -1.55 -1.29
CA LEU A 60 7.27 -1.42 -0.91
C LEU A 60 6.81 -2.67 -0.15
N LYS A 61 6.12 -2.43 0.97
CA LYS A 61 5.41 -3.47 1.72
C LYS A 61 3.96 -3.08 1.86
N VAL A 62 3.08 -3.90 1.28
CA VAL A 62 1.63 -3.77 1.35
C VAL A 62 1.08 -4.79 2.34
N LYS A 63 0.26 -4.33 3.28
CA LYS A 63 -0.44 -5.20 4.24
C LYS A 63 -1.94 -5.04 4.05
N VAL A 64 -2.62 -6.14 3.74
CA VAL A 64 -4.09 -6.16 3.61
C VAL A 64 -4.64 -7.11 4.64
N SER A 65 -5.62 -6.64 5.41
CA SER A 65 -6.27 -7.43 6.46
C SER A 65 -7.74 -7.65 6.15
N LYS A 66 -8.18 -8.90 6.26
CA LYS A 66 -9.59 -9.26 6.29
C LYS A 66 -10.03 -9.37 7.74
N ILE A 67 -10.86 -8.42 8.18
CA ILE A 67 -11.43 -8.39 9.53
C ILE A 67 -12.60 -9.39 9.57
N ASN A 68 -12.70 -10.17 10.65
CA ASN A 68 -13.73 -11.19 10.87
C ASN A 68 -13.92 -12.16 9.68
N PRO A 69 -12.86 -12.85 9.23
CA PRO A 69 -12.96 -13.77 8.11
C PRO A 69 -13.85 -14.99 8.46
N PRO A 70 -14.65 -15.51 7.51
CA PRO A 70 -15.54 -16.64 7.73
C PRO A 70 -14.78 -17.96 7.70
N LEU A 71 -14.00 -18.24 8.74
CA LEU A 71 -13.13 -19.44 8.85
C LEU A 71 -13.61 -20.45 9.91
N GLY A 72 -14.71 -20.14 10.61
CA GLY A 72 -15.15 -20.90 11.79
C GLY A 72 -14.32 -20.52 13.03
N GLY A 73 -14.99 -20.33 14.17
CA GLY A 73 -14.36 -19.82 15.40
C GLY A 73 -14.19 -18.30 15.44
N GLN A 74 -13.72 -17.78 16.59
CA GLN A 74 -13.51 -16.35 16.80
C GLN A 74 -12.11 -15.94 16.31
N ILE A 75 -12.02 -15.52 15.05
CA ILE A 75 -10.80 -14.92 14.47
C ILE A 75 -11.04 -13.44 14.23
N GLN A 76 -10.23 -12.59 14.86
CA GLN A 76 -10.39 -11.13 14.73
C GLN A 76 -9.98 -10.62 13.34
N LYS A 77 -8.85 -11.09 12.80
CA LYS A 77 -8.39 -10.72 11.47
C LYS A 77 -7.38 -11.73 10.92
N VAL A 78 -7.32 -11.81 9.59
CA VAL A 78 -6.22 -12.43 8.85
C VAL A 78 -5.54 -11.35 8.03
N THR A 79 -4.20 -11.32 8.06
CA THR A 79 -3.40 -10.31 7.35
C THR A 79 -2.48 -11.00 6.36
N LEU A 80 -2.50 -10.52 5.11
CA LEU A 80 -1.51 -10.85 4.09
C LEU A 80 -0.50 -9.71 3.98
N GLU A 81 0.78 -10.06 3.88
CA GLU A 81 1.87 -9.14 3.61
C GLU A 81 2.46 -9.44 2.22
N TYR A 82 2.51 -8.43 1.36
CA TYR A 82 3.13 -8.49 0.04
C TYR A 82 4.35 -7.57 0.03
N ASN A 83 5.52 -8.14 -0.23
CA ASN A 83 6.80 -7.44 -0.25
C ASN A 83 7.29 -7.38 -1.69
N CYS A 84 7.61 -6.17 -2.18
CA CYS A 84 8.13 -5.98 -3.52
C CYS A 84 9.11 -4.83 -3.63
#